data_AF-J9CF61-F1
#
_entry.id   AF-J9CF61-F1
#
_cell.length_a   1.000
_cell.length_b   1.000
_cell.length_c   1.000
_cell.angle_alpha   90.00
_cell.angle_beta   90.00
_cell.angle_gamma   90.00
#
_symmetry.space_group_name_H-M   'P 1'
#
loop_
_entity.id
_entity.type
_entity.pdbx_description
1 polymer ?
#
loop_
_entity_poly.entity_id
_entity_poly.type
_entity_poly.pdbx_seq_one_letter_code
_entity_poly.pdbx_strand_id
1 'polypeptide(L)'
;MIFSNFNDFTEDIKEMNTTALDQYEEIVTDALKSCSAKLRKSFKTAFIQLMILYMVLPRKINFTQMGRYSDSSEQRFRQLFEREFDWMQFNLFLMRQRFGESTRKAIAIDASYISKSGKKTPYIGKFWSGCASAMKRG
;
A
#
# COMPACT_ATOMS: atom_id res chain seq x y z
N MET A 1 18.87 -11.08 -22.05
CA MET A 1 19.23 -9.94 -21.16
C MET A 1 18.07 -9.65 -20.17
N ILE A 2 17.63 -10.65 -19.40
CA ILE A 2 16.53 -10.52 -18.40
C ILE A 2 16.98 -10.98 -17.00
N PHE A 3 18.12 -11.68 -16.89
CA PHE A 3 18.63 -12.24 -15.64
C PHE A 3 19.45 -11.25 -14.78
N SER A 4 19.93 -10.13 -15.34
CA SER A 4 20.68 -9.11 -14.58
C SER A 4 19.77 -8.33 -13.62
N ASN A 5 18.63 -7.83 -14.11
CA ASN A 5 17.69 -7.03 -13.32
C ASN A 5 17.02 -7.79 -12.15
N PHE A 6 17.07 -9.13 -12.14
CA PHE A 6 16.49 -9.92 -11.05
C PHE A 6 17.46 -10.02 -9.87
N ASN A 7 18.76 -10.16 -10.15
CA ASN A 7 19.79 -10.14 -9.11
C ASN A 7 19.95 -8.73 -8.52
N ASP A 8 19.95 -7.70 -9.37
CA ASP A 8 20.06 -6.30 -8.92
C ASP A 8 18.92 -5.93 -7.97
N PHE A 9 17.69 -6.35 -8.26
CA PHE A 9 16.55 -6.12 -7.36
C PHE A 9 16.65 -6.91 -6.04
N THR A 10 17.15 -8.14 -6.08
CA THR A 10 17.39 -8.91 -4.83
C THR A 10 18.54 -8.37 -4.01
N GLU A 11 19.52 -7.70 -4.64
CA GLU A 11 20.61 -7.00 -3.96
C GLU A 11 20.13 -5.66 -3.39
N ASP A 12 19.29 -4.89 -4.09
CA ASP A 12 18.63 -3.69 -3.57
C ASP A 12 17.75 -4.00 -2.33
N ILE A 13 17.05 -5.14 -2.35
CA ILE A 13 16.30 -5.66 -1.19
C ILE A 13 17.22 -5.97 -0.02
N LYS A 14 18.41 -6.52 -0.29
CA LYS A 14 19.42 -6.83 0.73
C LYS A 14 20.12 -5.57 1.26
N GLU A 15 20.24 -4.51 0.45
CA GLU A 15 20.85 -3.23 0.82
C GLU A 15 19.91 -2.29 1.59
N MET A 16 18.58 -2.48 1.51
CA MET A 16 17.67 -1.93 2.52
C MET A 16 18.04 -2.53 3.88
N ASN A 17 18.76 -1.74 4.71
CA ASN A 17 19.15 -2.11 6.08
C ASN A 17 18.05 -2.93 6.73
N THR A 18 18.30 -4.20 7.04
CA THR A 18 17.31 -5.16 7.58
C THR A 18 16.53 -4.55 8.75
N THR A 19 17.22 -3.71 9.53
CA THR A 19 16.67 -2.91 10.63
C THR A 19 15.50 -1.98 10.24
N ALA A 20 15.51 -1.38 9.05
CA ALA A 20 14.45 -0.47 8.60
C ALA A 20 13.17 -1.22 8.20
N LEU A 21 13.32 -2.39 7.59
CA LEU A 21 12.19 -3.28 7.28
C LEU A 21 11.59 -3.87 8.55
N ASP A 22 12.43 -4.28 9.51
CA ASP A 22 11.99 -4.80 10.80
C ASP A 22 11.19 -3.74 11.58
N GLN A 23 11.70 -2.50 11.62
CA GLN A 23 10.99 -1.36 12.22
C GLN A 23 9.66 -1.08 11.51
N TYR A 24 9.63 -1.17 10.18
CA TYR A 24 8.42 -0.96 9.41
C TYR A 24 7.38 -2.06 9.66
N GLU A 25 7.81 -3.32 9.73
CA GLU A 25 6.96 -4.45 10.09
C GLU A 25 6.36 -4.27 11.48
N GLU A 26 7.15 -3.81 12.46
CA GLU A 26 6.67 -3.53 13.81
C GLU A 26 5.58 -2.45 13.81
N ILE A 27 5.81 -1.32 13.11
CA ILE A 27 4.84 -0.23 12.98
C ILE A 27 3.52 -0.73 12.35
N VAL A 28 3.61 -1.50 11.27
CA VAL A 28 2.41 -2.07 10.61
C VAL A 28 1.69 -3.05 11.53
N THR A 29 2.45 -3.89 12.24
CA THR A 29 1.89 -4.88 13.16
C THR A 29 1.14 -4.21 14.31
N ASP A 30 1.69 -3.13 14.86
CA ASP A 30 1.04 -2.34 15.91
C ASP A 30 -0.21 -1.64 15.39
N ALA A 31 -0.17 -1.07 14.19
CA ALA A 31 -1.35 -0.47 13.58
C ALA A 31 -2.46 -1.49 13.29
N LEU A 32 -2.11 -2.74 12.97
CA LEU A 32 -3.11 -3.80 12.82
C LEU A 32 -3.74 -4.25 14.15
N LYS A 33 -3.12 -3.95 15.31
CA LYS A 33 -3.72 -4.23 16.63
C LYS A 33 -4.84 -3.24 16.96
N SER A 34 -4.81 -2.03 16.39
CA SER A 34 -5.82 -1.00 16.65
C SER A 34 -7.10 -1.16 15.84
N CYS A 35 -7.12 -2.07 14.84
CA CYS A 35 -8.32 -2.40 14.11
C CYS A 35 -9.38 -2.97 15.07
N SER A 36 -10.59 -2.40 15.04
CA SER A 36 -11.68 -2.74 15.98
C SER A 36 -12.12 -4.20 15.92
N ALA A 37 -11.97 -4.85 14.75
CA ALA A 37 -12.34 -6.24 14.53
C ALA A 37 -11.13 -7.17 14.72
N LYS A 38 -11.38 -8.33 15.34
CA LYS A 38 -10.37 -9.39 15.52
C LYS A 38 -9.94 -9.95 14.17
N LEU A 39 -8.81 -9.47 13.65
CA LEU A 39 -8.24 -9.95 12.39
C LEU A 39 -7.66 -11.37 12.53
N ARG A 40 -7.95 -12.24 11.57
CA ARG A 40 -7.38 -13.61 11.50
C ARG A 40 -5.86 -13.54 11.30
N LYS A 41 -5.11 -14.48 11.89
CA LYS A 41 -3.64 -14.54 11.74
C LYS A 41 -3.19 -14.55 10.28
N SER A 42 -3.84 -15.35 9.43
CA SER A 42 -3.53 -15.44 8.01
C SER A 42 -3.68 -14.12 7.25
N PHE A 43 -4.65 -13.29 7.66
CA PHE A 43 -4.86 -11.95 7.11
C PHE A 43 -3.71 -11.03 7.54
N LYS A 44 -3.38 -10.98 8.84
CA LYS A 44 -2.30 -10.14 9.36
C LYS A 44 -0.98 -10.43 8.65
N THR A 45 -0.62 -11.70 8.52
CA THR A 45 0.60 -12.13 7.81
C THR A 45 0.58 -11.71 6.34
N ALA A 46 -0.56 -11.87 5.65
CA ALA A 46 -0.67 -11.45 4.24
C ALA A 46 -0.57 -9.93 4.08
N PHE A 47 -1.15 -9.19 5.03
CA PHE A 47 -1.14 -7.73 5.02
C PHE A 47 0.24 -7.16 5.32
N ILE A 48 0.95 -7.68 6.32
CA ILE A 48 2.34 -7.27 6.62
C ILE A 48 3.23 -7.52 5.40
N GLN A 49 3.14 -8.70 4.81
CA GLN A 49 3.88 -9.03 3.58
C GLN A 49 3.53 -8.07 2.44
N LEU A 50 2.25 -7.72 2.28
CA LEU A 50 1.82 -6.72 1.30
C LEU A 50 2.48 -5.34 1.56
N MET A 51 2.50 -4.88 2.81
CA MET A 51 3.09 -3.58 3.16
C MET A 51 4.60 -3.56 2.89
N ILE A 52 5.32 -4.63 3.23
CA ILE A 52 6.75 -4.76 2.92
C ILE A 52 6.98 -4.73 1.41
N LEU A 53 6.17 -5.46 0.64
CA LEU A 53 6.25 -5.45 -0.82
C LEU A 53 6.01 -4.05 -1.42
N TYR A 54 5.17 -3.22 -0.80
CA TYR A 54 4.98 -1.83 -1.21
C TYR A 54 6.21 -0.94 -0.99
N MET A 55 6.98 -1.21 0.06
CA MET A 55 8.24 -0.48 0.32
C MET A 55 9.35 -0.91 -0.62
N VAL A 56 9.35 -2.19 -0.98
CA VAL A 56 10.44 -2.84 -1.70
C VAL A 56 10.27 -2.77 -3.21
N LEU A 57 9.05 -2.96 -3.76
CA LEU A 57 8.85 -3.04 -5.20
C LEU A 57 8.83 -1.65 -5.86
N PRO A 58 9.77 -1.34 -6.77
CA PRO A 58 9.77 -0.08 -7.47
C PRO A 58 8.66 -0.06 -8.54
N ARG A 59 8.21 1.16 -8.87
CA ARG A 59 7.29 1.44 -9.98
C ARG A 59 5.87 0.88 -9.73
N LYS A 60 5.17 0.56 -10.82
CA LYS A 60 3.78 0.12 -10.81
C LYS A 60 3.69 -1.33 -10.34
N ILE A 61 3.25 -1.51 -9.09
CA ILE A 61 3.08 -2.82 -8.46
C ILE A 61 1.79 -3.48 -8.97
N ASN A 62 1.89 -4.77 -9.31
CA ASN A 62 0.74 -5.62 -9.65
C ASN A 62 0.80 -6.96 -8.90
N PHE A 63 -0.32 -7.70 -8.88
CA PHE A 63 -0.42 -8.95 -8.11
C PHE A 63 0.57 -10.04 -8.58
N THR A 64 0.87 -10.09 -9.88
CA THR A 64 1.85 -11.05 -10.42
C THR A 64 3.26 -10.75 -9.91
N GLN A 65 3.64 -9.47 -9.81
CA GLN A 65 4.91 -9.08 -9.17
C GLN A 65 4.90 -9.41 -7.68
N MET A 66 3.81 -9.14 -6.96
CA MET A 66 3.70 -9.50 -5.55
C MET A 66 3.90 -11.01 -5.33
N GLY A 67 3.29 -11.84 -6.19
CA GLY A 67 3.46 -13.29 -6.13
C GLY A 67 4.85 -13.77 -6.55
N ARG A 68 5.57 -13.00 -7.38
CA ARG A 68 6.93 -13.33 -7.81
C ARG A 68 8.00 -13.01 -6.77
N TYR A 69 7.80 -11.93 -6.01
CA TYR A 69 8.77 -11.42 -5.04
C TYR A 69 8.39 -11.74 -3.59
N SER A 70 7.52 -12.73 -3.38
CA SER A 70 7.14 -13.17 -2.06
C SER A 70 6.85 -14.67 -2.03
N ASP A 71 6.83 -15.25 -0.84
CA ASP A 71 6.47 -16.66 -0.64
C ASP A 71 4.94 -16.92 -0.74
N SER A 72 4.18 -15.93 -1.20
CA SER A 72 2.73 -15.99 -1.31
C SER A 72 2.27 -16.00 -2.76
N SER A 73 1.17 -16.71 -3.03
CA SER A 73 0.59 -16.72 -4.38
C SER A 73 -0.05 -15.38 -4.75
N GLU A 74 -0.07 -15.07 -6.04
CA GLU A 74 -0.82 -13.94 -6.61
C GLU A 74 -2.28 -13.94 -6.10
N GLN A 75 -2.90 -15.12 -6.05
CA GLN A 75 -4.29 -15.30 -5.63
C GLN A 75 -4.51 -14.84 -4.18
N ARG A 76 -3.54 -15.06 -3.29
CA ARG A 76 -3.62 -14.60 -1.90
C ARG A 76 -3.73 -13.09 -1.81
N PHE A 77 -2.98 -12.35 -2.63
CA PHE A 77 -3.07 -10.90 -2.69
C PHE A 77 -4.40 -10.43 -3.28
N ARG A 78 -4.90 -11.08 -4.35
CA ARG A 78 -6.23 -10.75 -4.90
C ARG A 78 -7.32 -10.87 -3.83
N GLN A 79 -7.36 -11.99 -3.11
CA GLN A 79 -8.31 -12.21 -2.02
C GLN A 79 -8.15 -11.18 -0.89
N LEU A 80 -6.91 -10.73 -0.60
CA LEU A 80 -6.66 -9.72 0.40
C LEU A 80 -7.29 -8.37 0.01
N PHE A 81 -7.11 -7.94 -1.24
CA PHE A 81 -7.66 -6.67 -1.76
C PHE A 81 -9.18 -6.70 -1.98
N GLU A 82 -9.78 -7.88 -2.13
CA GLU A 82 -11.24 -8.03 -2.19
C GLU A 82 -11.92 -7.84 -0.84
N ARG A 83 -11.17 -7.87 0.27
CA ARG A 83 -11.75 -7.66 1.60
C ARG A 83 -11.87 -6.19 1.92
N GLU A 84 -12.99 -5.85 2.55
CA GLU A 84 -13.14 -4.57 3.21
C GLU A 84 -12.11 -4.43 4.34
N PHE A 85 -11.51 -3.24 4.41
CA PHE A 85 -10.55 -2.87 5.43
C PHE A 85 -10.79 -1.42 5.83
N ASP A 86 -10.80 -1.15 7.13
CA ASP A 86 -10.99 0.20 7.65
C ASP A 86 -9.69 1.01 7.54
N TRP A 87 -9.45 1.51 6.32
CA TRP A 87 -8.30 2.36 6.00
C TRP A 87 -8.30 3.65 6.84
N MET A 88 -9.47 4.16 7.23
CA MET A 88 -9.54 5.40 8.01
C MET A 88 -9.00 5.18 9.42
N GLN A 89 -9.48 4.15 10.13
CA GLN A 89 -8.98 3.82 11.47
C GLN A 89 -7.51 3.46 11.47
N PHE A 90 -7.07 2.66 10.48
CA PHE A 90 -5.67 2.29 10.34
C PHE A 90 -4.76 3.52 10.17
N ASN A 91 -5.10 4.44 9.25
CA ASN A 91 -4.32 5.67 9.03
C ASN A 91 -4.39 6.62 10.24
N LEU A 92 -5.55 6.71 10.90
CA LEU A 92 -5.72 7.54 12.10
C LEU A 92 -4.82 7.06 13.24
N PHE A 93 -4.70 5.73 13.41
CA PHE A 93 -3.80 5.16 14.40
C PHE A 93 -2.34 5.50 14.09
N LEU A 94 -1.90 5.32 12.86
CA LEU A 94 -0.53 5.67 12.43
C LEU A 94 -0.24 7.17 12.68
N MET A 95 -1.20 8.04 12.36
CA MET A 95 -1.11 9.47 12.64
C MET A 95 -0.96 9.76 14.14
N ARG A 96 -1.77 9.13 15.01
CA ARG A 96 -1.70 9.31 16.46
C ARG A 96 -0.39 8.79 17.04
N GLN A 97 0.05 7.60 16.61
CA GLN A 97 1.31 7.01 17.04
C GLN A 97 2.50 7.92 16.68
N ARG A 98 2.50 8.54 15.49
CA ARG A 98 3.62 9.36 15.03
C ARG A 98 3.62 10.80 15.55
N PHE A 99 2.45 11.44 15.62
CA PHE A 99 2.33 12.88 15.94
C PHE A 99 1.79 13.16 17.34
N GLY A 100 1.38 12.12 18.09
CA GLY A 100 0.86 12.21 19.44
C GLY A 100 -0.49 12.95 19.56
N GLU A 101 -0.94 13.13 20.79
CA GLU A 101 -2.19 13.85 21.14
C GLU A 101 -2.03 15.38 21.16
N SER A 102 -0.96 15.92 20.54
CA SER A 102 -0.73 17.37 20.47
C SER A 102 -1.93 18.12 19.89
N THR A 103 -2.29 19.25 20.50
CA THR A 103 -3.52 19.99 20.18
C THR A 103 -3.47 20.74 18.84
N ARG A 104 -2.27 21.04 18.33
CA ARG A 104 -2.09 21.74 17.04
C ARG A 104 -1.42 20.84 16.02
N LYS A 105 -2.13 20.55 14.94
CA LYS A 105 -1.65 19.80 13.77
C LYS A 105 -1.90 20.64 12.52
N ALA A 106 -0.90 20.77 11.65
CA ALA A 106 -1.08 21.37 10.33
C ALA A 106 -1.42 20.28 9.31
N ILE A 107 -2.47 20.49 8.51
CA ILE A 107 -2.90 19.56 7.47
C ILE A 107 -2.75 20.26 6.13
N ALA A 108 -1.89 19.73 5.27
CA ALA A 108 -1.83 20.14 3.87
C ALA A 108 -2.82 19.28 3.07
N ILE A 109 -3.71 19.92 2.32
CA ILE A 109 -4.65 19.25 1.41
C ILE A 109 -4.31 19.70 0.00
N ASP A 110 -3.84 18.76 -0.81
CA ASP A 110 -3.62 18.96 -2.23
C ASP A 110 -4.37 17.90 -3.04
N ALA A 111 -5.12 18.33 -4.04
CA ALA A 111 -5.93 17.44 -4.86
C ALA A 111 -5.10 16.93 -6.05
N SER A 112 -4.72 15.66 -6.00
CA SER A 112 -3.99 15.00 -7.08
C SER A 112 -4.90 14.10 -7.94
N TYR A 113 -4.76 14.18 -9.26
CA TYR A 113 -5.42 13.26 -10.19
C TYR A 113 -4.61 11.96 -10.32
N ILE A 114 -5.19 10.84 -9.91
CA ILE A 114 -4.59 9.51 -10.11
C ILE A 114 -5.19 8.87 -11.35
N SER A 115 -4.43 8.85 -12.45
CA SER A 115 -4.88 8.21 -13.69
C SER A 115 -5.19 6.73 -13.46
N LYS A 116 -6.42 6.31 -13.73
CA LYS A 116 -6.84 4.91 -13.64
C LYS A 116 -6.78 4.27 -15.03
N SER A 117 -6.04 3.17 -15.15
CA SER A 117 -5.95 2.41 -16.41
C SER A 117 -7.07 1.39 -16.54
N GLY A 118 -7.66 1.30 -17.73
CA GLY A 118 -8.62 0.26 -18.09
C GLY A 118 -10.10 0.66 -17.98
N LYS A 119 -10.97 -0.23 -18.44
CA LYS A 119 -12.42 -0.03 -18.47
C LYS A 119 -13.13 -0.55 -17.21
N LYS A 120 -12.48 -1.43 -16.44
CA LYS A 120 -13.09 -2.19 -15.33
C LYS A 120 -12.77 -1.66 -13.94
N THR A 121 -12.18 -0.47 -13.80
CA THR A 121 -11.97 0.12 -12.47
C THR A 121 -13.32 0.50 -11.88
N PRO A 122 -13.71 -0.08 -10.73
CA PRO A 122 -14.98 0.21 -10.09
C PRO A 122 -14.99 1.65 -9.56
N TYR A 123 -16.20 2.22 -9.44
CA TYR A 123 -16.43 3.55 -8.88
C TYR A 123 -15.70 4.71 -9.58
N ILE A 124 -15.29 4.55 -10.84
CA ILE A 124 -14.76 5.67 -11.64
C ILE A 124 -15.87 6.68 -11.89
N GLY A 125 -15.61 7.92 -11.47
CA GLY A 125 -16.49 9.06 -11.68
C GLY A 125 -16.12 9.87 -12.92
N LYS A 126 -16.64 11.08 -12.95
CA LYS A 126 -16.24 12.14 -13.86
C LYS A 126 -15.88 13.38 -13.05
N PHE A 127 -14.88 14.12 -13.50
CA PHE A 127 -14.45 15.38 -12.90
C PHE A 127 -14.28 16.45 -13.98
N TRP A 128 -14.32 17.73 -13.59
CA TRP A 128 -14.03 18.83 -14.51
C TRP A 128 -12.52 19.04 -14.64
N SER A 129 -11.99 19.00 -15.87
CA SER A 129 -10.58 19.29 -16.14
C SER A 129 -10.46 20.71 -16.68
N GLY A 130 -9.97 21.65 -15.85
CA GLY A 130 -9.74 23.03 -16.27
C GLY A 130 -8.77 23.16 -17.44
N CYS A 131 -7.72 22.31 -17.48
CA CYS A 131 -6.77 22.27 -18.60
C CYS A 131 -7.38 21.84 -19.93
N ALA A 132 -8.43 21.01 -19.89
CA ALA A 132 -9.09 20.52 -21.11
C ALA A 132 -10.43 21.22 -21.40
N SER A 133 -10.85 22.14 -20.52
CA SER A 133 -12.15 22.80 -20.56
C SER A 133 -13.31 21.80 -20.75
N ALA A 134 -13.20 20.62 -20.16
CA ALA A 134 -14.11 19.52 -20.40
C ALA A 134 -14.19 18.57 -19.21
N MET A 135 -15.32 17.88 -19.11
CA MET A 135 -15.51 16.80 -18.16
C MET A 135 -14.71 15.57 -18.59
N LYS A 136 -13.79 15.10 -17.74
CA LYS A 136 -12.98 13.91 -17.97
C LYS A 136 -13.44 12.76 -17.09
N ARG A 137 -13.29 11.54 -17.60
CA ARG A 137 -13.43 10.30 -16.83
C ARG A 137 -12.23 10.19 -15.89
N GLY A 138 -12.48 10.05 -14.59
CA GLY A 138 -11.43 10.05 -13.58
C GLY A 138 -11.90 9.52 -12.26
#